data_AF-A0A0C2F7Q3-F1
#
_entry.id   AF-A0A0C2F7Q3-F1
#
_cell.length_a   1.000
_cell.length_b   1.000
_cell.length_c   1.000
_cell.angle_alpha   90.00
_cell.angle_beta   90.00
_cell.angle_gamma   90.00
#
_symmetry.space_group_name_H-M   'P 1'
#
loop_
_entity.id
_entity.type
_entity.pdbx_description
1 polymer ?
#
loop_
_entity_poly.entity_id
_entity_poly.type
_entity_poly.pdbx_seq_one_letter_code
_entity_poly.pdbx_strand_id
1 'polypeptide(L)'
;MRRWGLENDKASKELDKQLDFVPLFSDFESVYSRNCYIRVRDVFERPIGSVPGATVKLVDRTSDDYNWTYKYPGTQTEVINVGSYNYLGFAQASGPCADASIAGIDEEGLAVCTTVHER
;
A
#
# COMPACT_ATOMS: atom_id res chain seq x y z
N MET A 1 25.25 -2.56 16.70
CA MET A 1 25.81 -1.52 15.81
C MET A 1 25.38 -0.11 16.21
N ARG A 2 24.08 0.19 16.34
CA ARG A 2 23.59 1.56 16.65
C ARG A 2 24.04 2.13 18.01
N ARG A 3 24.05 1.31 19.07
CA ARG A 3 24.62 1.70 20.38
C ARG A 3 26.09 2.13 20.31
N TRP A 4 26.81 1.63 19.31
CA TRP A 4 28.23 1.90 19.07
C TRP A 4 28.46 2.94 17.95
N GLY A 5 27.39 3.61 17.47
CA GLY A 5 27.49 4.62 16.42
C GLY A 5 27.80 4.11 15.01
N LEU A 6 27.81 2.79 14.80
CA LEU A 6 28.13 2.19 13.49
C LEU A 6 26.97 2.30 12.48
N GLU A 7 25.76 2.59 12.95
CA GLU A 7 24.57 2.73 12.11
C GLU A 7 23.65 3.78 12.76
N ASN A 8 23.08 4.66 11.96
CA ASN A 8 22.13 5.68 12.43
C ASN A 8 20.72 5.07 12.56
N ASP A 9 20.01 5.42 13.64
CA ASP A 9 18.60 5.08 13.79
C ASP A 9 17.73 6.14 13.10
N LYS A 10 17.19 5.80 11.93
CA LYS A 10 16.34 6.68 11.11
C LYS A 10 14.87 6.66 11.51
N ALA A 11 14.51 5.81 12.46
CA ALA A 11 13.13 5.67 12.90
C ALA A 11 12.66 6.91 13.65
N SER A 12 11.40 7.29 13.42
CA SER A 12 10.74 8.29 14.26
C SER A 12 10.69 7.81 15.71
N LYS A 13 10.99 8.71 16.63
CA LYS A 13 10.92 8.49 18.07
C LYS A 13 9.89 9.42 18.67
N GLU A 14 9.29 8.97 19.76
CA GLU A 14 8.40 9.81 20.55
C GLU A 14 9.17 11.04 21.06
N LEU A 15 8.48 12.19 21.12
CA LEU A 15 9.05 13.41 21.67
C LEU A 15 9.22 13.26 23.18
N ASP A 16 10.19 13.95 23.78
CA ASP A 16 10.44 13.86 25.24
C ASP A 16 9.20 14.16 26.08
N LYS A 17 8.34 15.08 25.62
CA LYS A 17 7.07 15.45 26.26
C LYS A 17 5.97 14.38 26.17
N GLN A 18 6.22 13.26 25.49
CA GLN A 18 5.26 12.18 25.28
C GLN A 18 5.68 10.89 25.99
N LEU A 19 6.87 10.86 26.62
CA LEU A 19 7.43 9.67 27.26
C LEU A 19 6.68 9.26 28.54
N ASP A 20 5.83 10.15 29.07
CA ASP A 20 4.94 9.90 30.21
C ASP A 20 3.65 9.16 29.80
N PHE A 21 3.32 9.13 28.51
CA PHE A 21 2.22 8.32 27.99
C PHE A 21 2.63 6.86 27.84
N VAL A 22 1.62 5.98 27.81
CA VAL A 22 1.84 4.57 27.49
C VAL A 22 2.38 4.47 26.07
N PRO A 23 3.51 3.75 25.83
CA PRO A 23 4.08 3.60 24.50
C PRO A 23 3.07 3.00 23.52
N LEU A 24 3.02 3.58 22.32
CA LEU A 24 2.11 3.14 21.25
C LEU A 24 2.50 1.77 20.67
N PHE A 25 3.79 1.44 20.70
CA PHE A 25 4.33 0.21 20.14
C PHE A 25 5.14 -0.55 21.18
N SER A 26 5.10 -1.87 21.07
CA SER A 26 6.01 -2.72 21.83
C SER A 26 7.45 -2.59 21.33
N ASP A 27 8.40 -2.97 22.18
CA ASP A 27 9.82 -3.03 21.81
C ASP A 27 10.06 -3.93 20.60
N PHE A 28 9.35 -5.07 20.53
CA PHE A 28 9.49 -6.03 19.45
C PHE A 28 8.98 -5.48 18.11
N GLU A 29 7.79 -4.88 18.08
CA GLU A 29 7.24 -4.27 16.85
C GLU A 29 8.17 -3.18 16.33
N SER A 30 8.71 -2.37 17.24
CA SER A 30 9.67 -1.34 16.86
C SER A 30 10.93 -1.96 16.24
N VAL A 31 11.45 -3.06 16.78
CA VAL A 31 12.60 -3.79 16.19
C VAL A 31 12.24 -4.37 14.82
N TYR A 32 11.08 -5.02 14.69
CA TYR A 32 10.62 -5.63 13.45
C TYR A 32 10.42 -4.58 12.35
N SER A 33 9.73 -3.47 12.65
CA SER A 33 9.48 -2.39 11.70
C SER A 33 10.79 -1.81 11.15
N ARG A 34 11.75 -1.52 12.05
CA ARG A 34 13.03 -0.90 11.68
C ARG A 34 13.96 -1.82 10.90
N ASN A 35 13.92 -3.13 11.15
CA ASN A 35 14.93 -4.06 10.63
C ASN A 35 14.41 -5.03 9.58
N CYS A 36 13.14 -5.40 9.63
CA CYS A 36 12.54 -6.34 8.69
C CYS A 36 11.64 -5.58 7.72
N TYR A 37 10.61 -4.90 8.24
CA TYR A 37 9.56 -4.31 7.43
C TYR A 37 10.09 -3.29 6.42
N ILE A 38 10.84 -2.28 6.88
CA ILE A 38 11.37 -1.24 5.99
C ILE A 38 12.20 -1.85 4.85
N ARG A 39 13.00 -2.89 5.13
CA ARG A 39 13.83 -3.54 4.11
C ARG A 39 13.01 -4.29 3.07
N VAL A 40 11.95 -5.00 3.48
CA VAL A 40 11.12 -5.79 2.54
C VAL A 40 10.06 -4.96 1.82
N ARG A 41 9.79 -3.74 2.32
CA ARG A 41 8.81 -2.77 1.78
C ARG A 41 8.89 -2.56 0.28
N ASP A 42 10.08 -2.69 -0.29
CA ASP A 42 10.25 -2.53 -1.72
C ASP A 42 9.51 -3.58 -2.57
N VAL A 43 9.17 -4.72 -2.00
CA VAL A 43 8.48 -5.81 -2.70
C VAL A 43 6.97 -5.58 -2.82
N PHE A 44 6.33 -5.02 -1.79
CA PHE A 44 4.86 -4.97 -1.69
C PHE A 44 4.25 -3.57 -1.72
N GLU A 45 4.93 -2.52 -1.24
CA GLU A 45 4.41 -1.15 -1.28
C GLU A 45 4.82 -0.40 -2.56
N ARG A 46 4.85 -1.07 -3.71
CA ARG A 46 5.17 -0.42 -4.98
C ARG A 46 3.90 0.21 -5.55
N PRO A 47 3.83 1.55 -5.70
CA PRO A 47 2.66 2.18 -6.28
C PRO A 47 2.45 1.72 -7.72
N ILE A 48 1.19 1.54 -8.12
CA ILE A 48 0.81 1.28 -9.51
C ILE A 48 0.12 2.53 -10.09
N GLY A 49 0.42 2.83 -11.35
CA GLY A 49 -0.17 3.92 -12.13
C GLY A 49 -1.26 3.46 -13.11
N SER A 50 -1.75 2.22 -12.95
CA SER A 50 -2.82 1.64 -13.77
C SER A 50 -3.88 0.98 -12.89
N VAL A 51 -4.97 0.54 -13.51
CA VAL A 51 -5.88 -0.41 -12.88
C VAL A 51 -5.13 -1.72 -12.55
N PRO A 52 -5.50 -2.44 -11.48
CA PRO A 52 -4.88 -3.72 -11.12
C PRO A 52 -5.36 -4.87 -12.02
N GLY A 53 -5.17 -4.73 -13.35
CA GLY A 53 -5.51 -5.74 -14.37
C GLY A 53 -4.50 -6.88 -14.44
N ALA A 54 -4.53 -7.68 -15.53
CA ALA A 54 -3.57 -8.76 -15.76
C ALA A 54 -2.11 -8.25 -15.83
N THR A 55 -1.92 -7.02 -16.32
CA THR A 55 -0.67 -6.27 -16.20
C THR A 55 -0.92 -5.00 -15.39
N VAL A 56 0.14 -4.50 -14.76
CA VAL A 56 0.14 -3.23 -14.05
C VAL A 56 1.31 -2.36 -14.47
N LYS A 57 1.09 -1.04 -14.51
CA LYS A 57 2.16 -0.06 -14.66
C LYS A 57 2.72 0.25 -13.29
N LEU A 58 3.87 -0.33 -12.97
CA LEU A 58 4.54 -0.15 -11.70
C LEU A 58 5.33 1.16 -11.73
N VAL A 59 5.15 2.01 -10.72
CA VAL A 59 5.94 3.23 -10.60
C VAL A 59 7.37 2.85 -10.24
N ASP A 60 8.32 3.27 -11.08
CA ASP A 60 9.72 2.99 -10.84
C ASP A 60 10.19 3.82 -9.65
N ARG A 61 11.04 3.21 -8.81
CA ARG A 61 11.68 3.88 -7.69
C ARG A 61 13.01 3.23 -7.40
N THR A 62 13.91 4.03 -6.82
CA THR A 62 15.18 3.54 -6.28
C THR A 62 15.35 4.02 -4.86
N SER A 63 16.11 3.26 -4.06
CA SER A 63 16.50 3.65 -2.71
C SER A 63 17.98 3.37 -2.52
N ASP A 64 18.70 4.36 -2.01
CA ASP A 64 20.13 4.24 -1.68
C ASP A 64 20.33 3.98 -0.18
N ASP A 65 19.25 3.78 0.56
CA ASP A 65 19.26 3.96 2.00
C ASP A 65 18.45 2.90 2.74
N TYR A 66 18.35 1.71 2.13
CA TYR A 66 17.61 0.53 2.58
C TYR A 66 16.10 0.78 2.69
N ASN A 67 15.51 1.40 1.67
CA ASN A 67 14.07 1.61 1.54
C ASN A 67 13.46 2.54 2.59
N TRP A 68 14.27 3.34 3.29
CA TRP A 68 13.79 4.38 4.20
C TRP A 68 13.20 5.55 3.40
N THR A 69 13.88 5.93 2.32
CA THR A 69 13.44 6.94 1.36
C THR A 69 13.48 6.40 -0.07
N TYR A 70 12.69 7.01 -0.95
CA TYR A 70 12.60 6.64 -2.36
C TYR A 70 12.81 7.83 -3.26
N LYS A 71 13.54 7.62 -4.35
CA LYS A 71 13.66 8.53 -5.48
C LYS A 71 12.80 8.01 -6.62
N TYR A 72 12.04 8.91 -7.24
CA TYR A 72 11.13 8.59 -8.34
C TYR A 72 11.66 9.24 -9.63
N PRO A 73 12.11 8.45 -10.62
CA PRO A 73 12.61 8.97 -11.89
C PRO A 73 11.49 9.48 -12.82
N GLY A 74 10.22 9.27 -12.46
CA GLY A 74 9.06 9.65 -13.27
C GLY A 74 8.68 8.65 -14.36
N THR A 75 9.35 7.50 -14.41
CA THR A 75 9.05 6.41 -15.33
C THR A 75 8.16 5.34 -14.67
N GLN A 76 7.52 4.53 -15.52
CA GLN A 76 6.74 3.38 -15.10
C GLN A 76 7.11 2.18 -15.96
N THR A 77 7.19 1.01 -15.33
CA THR A 77 7.46 -0.26 -16.00
C THR A 77 6.19 -1.11 -16.02
N GLU A 78 5.78 -1.58 -17.19
CA GLU A 78 4.68 -2.53 -17.31
C GLU A 78 5.15 -3.94 -16.91
N VAL A 79 4.44 -4.56 -15.97
CA VAL A 79 4.75 -5.89 -15.43
C VAL A 79 3.49 -6.74 -15.33
N ILE A 80 3.66 -8.06 -15.26
CA ILE A 80 2.55 -8.99 -15.00
C ILE A 80 2.11 -8.88 -13.53
N ASN A 81 0.80 -8.77 -13.31
CA ASN A 81 0.21 -8.71 -11.99
C ASN A 81 0.01 -10.12 -11.41
N VAL A 82 1.01 -10.61 -10.70
CA VAL A 82 0.94 -11.89 -9.97
C VAL A 82 0.46 -11.73 -8.52
N GLY A 83 0.36 -10.49 -8.01
CA GLY A 83 0.16 -10.22 -6.59
C GLY A 83 -1.30 -10.14 -6.15
N SER A 84 -2.20 -9.71 -7.03
CA SER A 84 -3.62 -9.49 -6.67
C SER A 84 -4.59 -10.52 -7.24
N TYR A 85 -4.08 -11.49 -8.02
CA TYR A 85 -4.89 -12.57 -8.60
C TYR A 85 -6.17 -12.05 -9.30
N ASN A 86 -6.08 -10.96 -10.06
CA ASN A 86 -7.22 -10.43 -10.82
C ASN A 86 -7.46 -11.22 -12.12
N TYR A 87 -7.64 -12.54 -12.01
CA TYR A 87 -7.90 -13.43 -13.16
C TYR A 87 -9.36 -13.36 -13.63
N LEU A 88 -10.28 -12.87 -12.80
CA LEU A 88 -11.69 -12.71 -13.14
C LEU A 88 -12.03 -11.35 -13.76
N GLY A 89 -11.09 -10.40 -13.79
CA GLY A 89 -11.28 -9.09 -14.43
C GLY A 89 -12.08 -8.08 -13.61
N PHE A 90 -12.44 -8.39 -12.36
CA PHE A 90 -13.19 -7.47 -11.48
C PHE A 90 -12.52 -6.13 -11.26
N ALA A 91 -11.18 -6.11 -11.28
CA ALA A 91 -10.42 -4.90 -11.04
C ALA A 91 -10.07 -4.12 -12.33
N GLN A 92 -10.59 -4.55 -13.49
CA GLN A 92 -10.45 -3.82 -14.74
C GLN A 92 -11.51 -2.72 -14.86
N ALA A 93 -11.18 -1.64 -15.58
CA ALA A 93 -12.14 -0.56 -15.85
C ALA A 93 -13.14 -0.90 -16.98
N SER A 94 -12.90 -1.98 -17.71
CA SER A 94 -13.73 -2.45 -18.83
C SER A 94 -13.64 -3.96 -18.94
N GLY A 95 -14.59 -4.57 -19.67
CA GLY A 95 -14.65 -6.01 -19.87
C GLY A 95 -15.84 -6.64 -19.16
N PRO A 96 -16.00 -7.98 -19.21
CA PRO A 96 -17.26 -8.65 -18.92
C PRO A 96 -17.87 -8.30 -17.56
N CYS A 97 -17.05 -8.20 -16.51
CA CYS A 97 -17.53 -7.81 -15.18
C CYS A 97 -17.99 -6.35 -15.12
N ALA A 98 -17.23 -5.43 -15.70
CA ALA A 98 -17.58 -4.02 -15.73
C ALA A 98 -18.83 -3.79 -16.60
N ASP A 99 -18.88 -4.41 -17.79
CA ASP A 99 -19.97 -4.28 -18.75
C ASP A 99 -21.28 -4.86 -18.20
N ALA A 100 -21.22 -6.04 -17.55
CA ALA A 100 -22.39 -6.62 -16.89
C ALA A 100 -22.86 -5.79 -15.70
N SER A 101 -21.93 -5.20 -14.94
CA SER A 101 -22.29 -4.32 -13.82
C SER A 101 -22.97 -3.04 -14.32
N ILE A 102 -22.47 -2.44 -15.41
CA ILE A 102 -23.09 -1.27 -16.05
C ILE A 102 -24.50 -1.61 -16.53
N ALA A 103 -24.67 -2.72 -17.26
CA ALA A 103 -25.97 -3.15 -17.76
C ALA A 103 -26.99 -3.39 -16.63
N GLY A 104 -26.56 -4.04 -15.53
CA GLY A 104 -27.42 -4.25 -14.37
C GLY A 104 -27.82 -2.96 -13.67
N ILE A 105 -26.91 -1.97 -13.60
CA ILE A 105 -27.21 -0.64 -13.06
C ILE A 105 -28.18 0.12 -13.98
N ASP A 106 -28.02 0.01 -15.30
CA ASP A 106 -28.91 0.66 -16.28
C ASP A 106 -30.32 0.05 -16.25
N GLU A 107 -30.44 -1.26 -16.01
CA GLU A 107 -31.72 -1.98 -15.92
C GLU A 107 -32.45 -1.75 -14.59
N GLU A 108 -31.74 -1.90 -13.46
CA GLU A 108 -32.35 -1.95 -12.11
C GLU A 108 -32.20 -0.63 -11.33
N GLY A 109 -31.32 0.27 -11.76
CA GLY A 109 -30.97 1.50 -11.04
C GLY A 109 -30.04 1.30 -9.83
N LEU A 110 -29.62 2.41 -9.23
CA LEU A 110 -28.78 2.39 -8.02
C LEU A 110 -29.66 2.38 -6.75
N ALA A 111 -29.54 1.32 -5.93
CA ALA A 111 -30.18 1.26 -4.62
C ALA A 111 -29.20 1.66 -3.51
N VAL A 112 -29.49 2.77 -2.81
CA VAL A 112 -28.79 3.13 -1.57
C VAL A 112 -29.59 2.54 -0.42
N CYS A 113 -29.25 1.34 0.01
CA CYS A 113 -29.90 0.71 1.16
C CYS A 113 -29.52 1.47 2.45
N THR A 114 -30.31 2.47 2.81
CA THR A 114 -30.31 3.04 4.17
C THR A 114 -31.21 2.18 5.07
N THR A 115 -30.81 1.95 6.32
CA THR A 115 -31.69 1.31 7.30
C THR A 115 -32.76 2.31 7.74
N VAL A 116 -34.04 1.92 7.72
CA VAL A 116 -35.17 2.74 8.23
C VAL A 116 -35.20 2.70 9.76
N HIS A 117 -34.09 3.06 10.42
CA HIS A 117 -34.05 3.13 11.88
C HIS A 117 -33.21 4.28 12.40
N GLU A 118 -33.61 5.50 12.02
CA GLU A 118 -33.34 6.71 12.81
C GLU A 118 -34.69 7.40 13.07
N ARG A 119 -35.35 7.02 14.16
CA ARG A 119 -36.39 7.79 14.84
C ARG A 119 -36.32 7.55 16.34
#